data_AF-A0A382FN97-F1
#
_entry.id   AF-A0A382FN97-F1
#
_cell.length_a   1.000
_cell.length_b   1.000
_cell.length_c   1.000
_cell.angle_alpha   90.00
_cell.angle_beta   90.00
_cell.angle_gamma   90.00
#
_symmetry.space_group_name_H-M   'P 1'
#
loop_
_entity.id
_entity.type
_entity.pdbx_description
1 polymer ?
#
loop_
_entity_poly.entity_id
_entity_poly.type
_entity_poly.pdbx_seq_one_letter_code
_entity_poly.pdbx_strand_id
1 'polypeptide(L)' 'MLARMKVLAVLESLPKLGKVKARRTMEEIGISESRRLRGLGAQQRSALVSRFG' A
#
# COMPACT_ATOMS: atom_id res chain seq x y z
N MET A 1 -0.76 -3.80 -16.66
CA MET A 1 -0.59 -4.92 -15.71
C MET A 1 -0.50 -4.46 -14.25
N LEU A 2 0.30 -3.43 -13.92
CA LEU A 2 0.52 -2.94 -12.56
C LEU A 2 -0.75 -2.53 -11.79
N ALA A 3 -1.70 -1.86 -12.43
CA ALA A 3 -2.94 -1.38 -11.78
C ALA A 3 -3.78 -2.51 -11.14
N ARG A 4 -3.61 -3.76 -11.56
CA ARG A 4 -4.28 -4.92 -10.97
C ARG A 4 -3.53 -5.50 -9.78
N MET A 5 -2.30 -5.12 -9.48
CA MET A 5 -1.52 -5.68 -8.36
C MET A 5 -2.16 -5.33 -7.00
N LYS A 6 -2.01 -6.23 -6.03
CA LYS A 6 -2.38 -5.97 -4.63
C LYS A 6 -1.45 -4.89 -4.06
N VAL A 7 -2.02 -3.97 -3.28
CA VAL A 7 -1.24 -2.91 -2.62
C VAL A 7 -0.20 -3.53 -1.68
N LEU A 8 -0.58 -4.58 -0.94
CA LEU A 8 0.31 -5.31 -0.04
C LEU A 8 1.58 -5.81 -0.74
N ALA A 9 1.46 -6.44 -1.91
CA ALA A 9 2.61 -6.98 -2.64
C ALA A 9 3.57 -5.89 -3.11
N VAL A 10 3.04 -4.70 -3.44
CA VAL A 10 3.86 -3.54 -3.83
C VAL A 10 4.60 -3.00 -2.62
N LEU A 11 3.93 -2.85 -1.48
CA LEU A 11 4.56 -2.43 -0.23
C LEU A 11 5.65 -3.40 0.23
N GLU A 12 5.39 -4.72 0.15
CA GLU A 12 6.37 -5.76 0.49
C GLU A 12 7.62 -5.75 -0.40
N SER A 13 7.53 -5.18 -1.61
CA SER A 13 8.67 -5.02 -2.52
C SER A 13 9.57 -3.82 -2.18
N LEU A 14 9.14 -2.94 -1.28
CA LEU A 14 9.93 -1.78 -0.86
C LEU A 14 11.05 -2.19 0.12
N PRO A 15 12.22 -1.55 0.03
CA PRO A 15 13.32 -1.84 0.95
C PRO A 15 12.89 -1.61 2.40
N LYS A 16 13.21 -2.57 3.27
CA LYS A 16 12.94 -2.54 4.73
C LYS A 16 11.44 -2.66 5.13
N LEU A 17 10.54 -2.93 4.18
CA LEU A 17 9.10 -3.05 4.45
C LEU A 17 8.60 -4.51 4.26
N GLY A 18 8.90 -5.38 5.21
CA GLY A 18 8.40 -6.76 5.20
C GLY A 18 6.88 -6.86 5.50
N LYS A 19 6.33 -8.08 5.36
CA LYS A 19 4.89 -8.42 5.52
C LYS A 19 4.21 -7.77 6.72
N VAL A 20 4.84 -7.80 7.89
CA VAL A 20 4.28 -7.21 9.13
C VAL A 20 4.17 -5.69 9.02
N LYS A 21 5.24 -5.01 8.60
CA LYS A 21 5.25 -3.54 8.46
C LYS A 21 4.33 -3.06 7.33
N ALA A 22 4.25 -3.81 6.24
CA ALA A 22 3.38 -3.50 5.11
C ALA A 22 1.89 -3.54 5.51
N ARG A 23 1.45 -4.59 6.21
CA ARG A 23 0.07 -4.68 6.72
C ARG A 23 -0.27 -3.61 7.74
N ARG A 24 0.62 -3.38 8.70
CA ARG A 24 0.44 -2.32 9.70
C ARG A 24 0.32 -0.94 9.04
N THR A 25 1.15 -0.66 8.03
CA THR A 25 1.05 0.58 7.23
C THR A 25 -0.30 0.70 6.54
N MET A 26 -0.81 -0.39 5.94
CA MET A 26 -2.12 -0.39 5.31
C MET A 26 -3.24 -0.15 6.32
N GLU A 27 -3.18 -0.77 7.49
CA GLU A 27 -4.13 -0.57 8.58
C GLU A 27 -4.14 0.87 9.08
N GLU A 28 -2.97 1.45 9.34
CA GLU A 28 -2.80 2.85 9.77
C GLU A 28 -3.37 3.86 8.75
N ILE A 29 -3.33 3.54 7.45
CA ILE A 29 -3.87 4.38 6.38
C ILE A 29 -5.35 4.04 6.07
N GLY A 30 -5.92 2.98 6.64
CA GLY A 30 -7.28 2.53 6.34
C GLY A 30 -7.41 1.88 4.95
N ILE A 31 -6.40 1.13 4.50
CA ILE A 31 -6.40 0.38 3.24
C ILE A 31 -6.76 -1.09 3.53
N SER A 32 -7.88 -1.57 2.97
CA SER A 32 -8.27 -2.99 3.06
C SER A 32 -7.18 -3.93 2.52
N GLU A 33 -6.97 -5.08 3.17
CA GLU A 33 -5.99 -6.09 2.74
C GLU A 33 -6.22 -6.61 1.31
N SER A 34 -7.47 -6.58 0.83
CA SER A 34 -7.82 -7.00 -0.54
C SER A 34 -7.59 -5.91 -1.60
N ARG A 35 -7.18 -4.69 -1.19
CA ARG A 35 -7.07 -3.54 -2.08
C ARG A 35 -6.02 -3.75 -3.16
N ARG A 36 -6.36 -3.29 -4.37
CA ARG A 36 -5.47 -3.26 -5.55
C ARG A 36 -5.11 -1.81 -5.87
N LEU A 37 -3.99 -1.59 -6.57
CA LEU A 37 -3.47 -0.26 -6.89
C LEU A 37 -4.52 0.66 -7.55
N ARG A 38 -5.28 0.14 -8.54
CA ARG A 38 -6.37 0.89 -9.19
C ARG A 38 -7.47 1.36 -8.24
N GLY A 39 -7.62 0.69 -7.10
CA GLY A 39 -8.67 0.96 -6.12
C GLY A 39 -8.25 1.93 -5.02
N LEU A 40 -7.00 2.39 -4.99
CA LEU A 40 -6.61 3.37 -3.98
C LEU A 40 -7.38 4.68 -4.19
N GLY A 41 -7.92 5.24 -3.12
CA GLY A 41 -8.49 6.59 -3.13
C GLY A 41 -7.40 7.67 -3.23
N ALA A 42 -7.78 8.91 -3.50
CA ALA A 42 -6.83 10.03 -3.57
C ALA A 42 -6.08 10.23 -2.24
N GLN A 43 -6.79 10.18 -1.11
CA GLN A 43 -6.21 10.29 0.23
C GLN A 43 -5.25 9.15 0.55
N GLN A 44 -5.62 7.90 0.22
CA GLN A 44 -4.75 6.73 0.43
C GLN A 44 -3.47 6.82 -0.40
N ARG A 45 -3.56 7.26 -1.67
CA ARG A 45 -2.38 7.49 -2.51
C ARG A 45 -1.49 8.58 -1.91
N SER A 46 -2.07 9.71 -1.50
CA SER A 46 -1.32 10.80 -0.88
C SER A 46 -0.61 10.33 0.38
N ALA A 47 -1.27 9.59 1.26
CA ALA A 47 -0.67 9.08 2.50
C ALA A 47 0.51 8.13 2.23
N LEU A 48 0.39 7.26 1.21
CA LEU A 48 1.49 6.39 0.80
C LEU A 48 2.67 7.18 0.23
N VAL A 49 2.40 8.18 -0.61
CA VAL A 49 3.45 9.06 -1.15
C VAL A 49 4.12 9.86 -0.04
N SER A 50 3.38 10.47 0.87
CA SER A 50 3.95 11.22 2.00
C SER A 50 4.82 10.36 2.94
N ARG A 51 4.61 9.03 2.96
CA ARG A 51 5.36 8.12 3.83
C ARG A 51 6.60 7.51 3.17
N PHE A 52 6.60 7.35 1.85
CA PHE A 52 7.63 6.58 1.13
C PHE A 52 8.20 7.25 -0.14
N GLY A 53 7.58 8.33 -0.62
CA GLY A 53 8.11 9.17 -1.69
C GLY A 53 9.03 10.25 -1.12
#